data_AF-A0A351QV56-F1
#
_entry.id   AF-A0A351QV56-F1
#
_cell.length_a   1.000
_cell.length_b   1.000
_cell.length_c   1.000
_cell.angle_alpha   90.00
_cell.angle_beta   90.00
_cell.angle_gamma   90.00
#
_symmetry.space_group_name_H-M   'P 1'
#
loop_
_entity.id
_entity.type
_entity.pdbx_description
1 polymer ?
#
loop_
_entity_poly.entity_id
_entity_poly.type
_entity_poly.pdbx_seq_one_letter_code
_entity_poly.pdbx_strand_id
1 'polypeptide(L)'
;MKYGKIIGVGNTATVYEWEEGKVLKLFYQGYPKEAVEREFHNAKAIRNMDFSKTKVYEIIFLEERMGIIYDKVDGESLLDRVMRTGEVQECAVYMAKLHKAILQNRTINVPNYKEFLKCNIVNSPAANSKKQEEILQMLDKLMDGNTLC
;
A
#
# COMPACT_ATOMS: atom_id res chain seq x y z
N MET A 1 -26.36 -1.66 7.67
CA MET A 1 -25.32 -1.59 8.71
C MET A 1 -24.60 -0.26 8.57
N LYS A 2 -24.42 0.49 9.65
CA LYS A 2 -23.67 1.75 9.63
C LYS A 2 -22.34 1.49 10.34
N TYR A 3 -21.23 1.77 9.66
CA TYR A 3 -19.89 1.70 10.23
C TYR A 3 -19.73 2.70 11.38
N GLY A 4 -18.75 2.46 12.25
CA GLY A 4 -18.49 3.24 13.45
C GLY A 4 -17.76 4.55 13.19
N LYS A 5 -17.04 5.05 14.20
CA LYS A 5 -16.31 6.33 14.11
C LYS A 5 -15.15 6.25 13.10
N ILE A 6 -14.74 7.42 12.63
CA ILE A 6 -13.54 7.58 11.82
C ILE A 6 -12.31 7.30 12.70
N ILE A 7 -11.40 6.48 12.19
CA ILE A 7 -10.10 6.20 12.82
C ILE A 7 -8.93 6.78 12.02
N GLY A 8 -9.14 7.13 10.76
CA GLY A 8 -8.12 7.73 9.91
C GLY A 8 -8.70 8.25 8.60
N VAL A 9 -8.09 9.32 8.07
CA VAL A 9 -8.48 9.93 6.80
C VAL A 9 -7.25 9.96 5.90
N GLY A 10 -7.37 9.40 4.71
CA GLY A 10 -6.31 9.40 3.71
C GLY A 10 -6.74 10.10 2.42
N ASN A 11 -5.81 10.15 1.47
CA ASN A 11 -6.07 10.76 0.17
C ASN A 11 -7.09 9.98 -0.69
N THR A 12 -7.24 8.67 -0.46
CA THR A 12 -8.06 7.79 -1.31
C THR A 12 -9.31 7.26 -0.62
N ALA A 13 -9.30 7.25 0.70
CA ALA A 13 -10.32 6.59 1.51
C ALA A 13 -10.36 7.19 2.92
N THR A 14 -11.49 6.98 3.59
CA THR A 14 -11.63 7.15 5.04
C THR A 14 -11.70 5.77 5.69
N VAL A 15 -11.05 5.60 6.82
CA VAL A 15 -11.07 4.35 7.60
C VAL A 15 -12.01 4.52 8.79
N TYR A 16 -12.93 3.58 8.94
CA TYR A 16 -13.96 3.54 9.98
C TYR A 16 -13.83 2.29 10.84
N GLU A 17 -14.28 2.35 12.08
CA GLU A 17 -14.53 1.14 12.87
C GLU A 17 -15.60 0.27 12.20
N TRP A 18 -15.45 -1.05 12.30
CA TRP A 18 -16.38 -1.99 11.69
C TRP A 18 -16.95 -2.97 12.73
N GLU A 19 -16.29 -4.12 12.90
CA GLU A 19 -16.58 -5.15 13.89
C GLU A 19 -15.42 -5.25 14.88
N GLU A 20 -15.57 -6.06 15.92
CA GLU A 20 -14.50 -6.35 16.86
C GLU A 20 -13.21 -6.76 16.13
N GLY A 21 -12.13 -6.04 16.41
CA GLY A 21 -10.82 -6.23 15.77
C GLY A 21 -10.74 -5.88 14.28
N LYS A 22 -11.74 -5.23 13.67
CA LYS A 22 -11.75 -4.91 12.23
C LYS A 22 -12.03 -3.43 11.92
N VAL A 23 -11.59 -3.02 10.74
CA VAL A 23 -11.80 -1.68 10.20
C VAL A 23 -12.28 -1.74 8.76
N LEU A 24 -13.11 -0.76 8.39
CA LEU A 24 -13.54 -0.54 7.02
C LEU A 24 -12.74 0.60 6.42
N LYS A 25 -11.91 0.32 5.41
CA LYS A 25 -11.35 1.35 4.53
C LYS A 25 -12.34 1.60 3.39
N LEU A 26 -13.09 2.70 3.47
CA LEU A 26 -14.11 3.06 2.49
C LEU A 26 -13.56 4.13 1.54
N PHE A 27 -13.45 3.78 0.25
CA PHE A 27 -12.89 4.65 -0.77
C PHE A 27 -13.83 5.81 -1.11
N TYR A 28 -13.29 6.92 -1.61
CA TYR A 28 -14.12 8.05 -2.03
C TYR A 28 -14.98 7.71 -3.25
N GLN A 29 -16.07 8.45 -3.44
CA GLN A 29 -16.97 8.26 -4.57
C GLN A 29 -16.21 8.37 -5.89
N GLY A 30 -16.47 7.45 -6.83
CA GLY A 30 -15.81 7.43 -8.13
C GLY A 30 -14.34 6.97 -8.11
N TYR A 31 -13.83 6.50 -6.96
CA TYR A 31 -12.48 5.93 -6.91
C TYR A 31 -12.41 4.67 -7.79
N PRO A 32 -11.34 4.49 -8.61
CA PRO A 32 -11.31 3.44 -9.62
C PRO A 32 -11.43 2.04 -9.02
N LYS A 33 -12.39 1.25 -9.53
CA LYS A 33 -12.64 -0.13 -9.08
C LYS A 33 -11.39 -1.00 -9.18
N GLU A 34 -10.65 -0.89 -10.27
CA GLU A 34 -9.43 -1.64 -10.54
C GLU A 34 -8.34 -1.30 -9.51
N ALA A 35 -8.32 -0.08 -8.99
CA ALA A 35 -7.39 0.31 -7.93
C ALA A 35 -7.76 -0.33 -6.58
N VAL A 36 -9.05 -0.40 -6.25
CA VAL A 36 -9.55 -1.10 -5.04
C VAL A 36 -9.25 -2.60 -5.12
N GLU A 37 -9.57 -3.24 -6.24
CA GLU A 37 -9.30 -4.66 -6.46
C GLU A 37 -7.80 -4.96 -6.42
N ARG A 38 -6.97 -4.12 -7.02
CA ARG A 38 -5.50 -4.26 -6.96
C ARG A 38 -4.99 -4.17 -5.51
N GLU A 39 -5.50 -3.25 -4.71
CA GLU A 39 -5.12 -3.13 -3.30
C GLU A 39 -5.47 -4.41 -2.53
N PHE A 40 -6.71 -4.89 -2.69
CA PHE A 40 -7.18 -6.13 -2.06
C PHE A 40 -6.33 -7.34 -2.47
N HIS A 41 -6.07 -7.51 -3.76
CA HIS A 41 -5.27 -8.62 -4.28
C HIS A 41 -3.83 -8.58 -3.78
N ASN A 42 -3.20 -7.41 -3.74
CA ASN A 42 -1.85 -7.25 -3.20
C ASN A 42 -1.80 -7.62 -1.71
N ALA A 43 -2.74 -7.10 -0.92
CA ALA A 43 -2.82 -7.42 0.51
C ALA A 43 -3.05 -8.92 0.76
N LYS A 44 -3.87 -9.57 -0.08
CA LYS A 44 -4.12 -11.01 -0.01
C LYS A 44 -2.87 -11.82 -0.43
N ALA A 45 -2.16 -11.39 -1.45
CA ALA A 45 -0.97 -12.07 -1.97
C ALA A 45 0.18 -12.09 -0.94
N ILE A 46 0.33 -11.01 -0.15
CA ILE A 46 1.38 -10.94 0.86
C ILE A 46 1.02 -11.66 2.17
N ARG A 47 -0.22 -12.13 2.34
CA ARG A 47 -0.76 -12.64 3.63
C ARG A 47 0.12 -13.67 4.33
N ASN A 48 0.73 -14.60 3.59
CA ASN A 48 1.51 -15.71 4.15
C ASN A 48 3.02 -15.44 4.21
N MET A 49 3.46 -14.22 3.90
CA MET A 49 4.88 -13.86 3.91
C MET A 49 5.39 -13.59 5.34
N ASP A 50 6.70 -13.67 5.55
CA ASP A 50 7.28 -13.56 6.90
C ASP A 50 7.62 -12.11 7.26
N PHE A 51 6.59 -11.31 7.57
CA PHE A 51 6.70 -9.97 8.14
C PHE A 51 5.34 -9.49 8.68
N SER A 52 5.36 -8.55 9.63
CA SER A 52 4.15 -7.98 10.23
C SER A 52 3.34 -7.16 9.22
N LYS A 53 2.04 -7.43 9.14
CA LYS A 53 1.09 -6.80 8.21
C LYS A 53 -0.33 -7.00 8.72
N THR A 54 -1.25 -6.16 8.27
CA THR A 54 -2.69 -6.32 8.52
C THR A 54 -3.26 -7.41 7.63
N LYS A 55 -4.12 -8.26 8.19
CA LYS A 55 -4.92 -9.18 7.39
C LYS A 55 -6.00 -8.41 6.63
N VAL A 56 -6.19 -8.79 5.38
CA VAL A 56 -7.32 -8.36 4.56
C VAL A 56 -8.39 -9.46 4.54
N TYR A 57 -9.65 -9.06 4.59
CA TYR A 57 -10.79 -9.98 4.65
C TYR A 57 -11.55 -10.03 3.33
N GLU A 58 -12.22 -8.94 2.97
CA GLU A 58 -13.10 -8.89 1.81
C GLU A 58 -13.27 -7.47 1.26
N ILE A 59 -13.75 -7.38 0.02
CA ILE A 59 -14.28 -6.15 -0.57
C ILE A 59 -15.76 -6.09 -0.28
N ILE A 60 -16.25 -4.93 0.17
CA ILE A 60 -17.67 -4.66 0.36
C ILE A 60 -18.11 -3.45 -0.47
N PHE A 61 -19.42 -3.32 -0.66
CA PHE A 61 -20.03 -2.17 -1.32
C PHE A 61 -21.05 -1.53 -0.36
N LEU A 62 -20.84 -0.25 -0.06
CA LEU A 62 -21.68 0.52 0.86
C LEU A 62 -21.82 1.95 0.34
N GLU A 63 -23.04 2.48 0.35
CA GLU A 63 -23.31 3.88 -0.03
C GLU A 63 -22.75 4.23 -1.41
N GLU A 64 -22.91 3.32 -2.37
CA GLU A 64 -22.38 3.44 -3.74
C GLU A 64 -20.84 3.48 -3.86
N ARG A 65 -20.13 3.15 -2.77
CA ARG A 65 -18.67 3.17 -2.67
C ARG A 65 -18.14 1.77 -2.37
N MET A 66 -16.97 1.47 -2.92
CA MET A 66 -16.24 0.26 -2.57
C MET A 66 -15.47 0.47 -1.27
N GLY A 67 -15.36 -0.59 -0.47
CA GLY A 67 -14.54 -0.63 0.73
C GLY A 67 -13.81 -1.96 0.87
N ILE A 68 -12.76 -1.98 1.69
CA ILE A 68 -12.04 -3.20 2.05
C ILE A 68 -12.02 -3.33 3.57
N ILE A 69 -12.31 -4.54 4.06
CA ILE A 69 -12.22 -4.88 5.47
C ILE A 69 -10.81 -5.38 5.81
N TYR A 70 -10.20 -4.76 6.81
CA TYR A 70 -8.87 -5.10 7.34
C TYR A 70 -8.92 -5.37 8.85
N ASP A 71 -7.85 -5.96 9.38
CA ASP A 71 -7.56 -5.93 10.82
C ASP A 71 -7.51 -4.48 11.32
N LYS A 72 -8.04 -4.26 12.53
CA LYS A 72 -7.74 -3.06 13.31
C LYS A 72 -6.34 -3.21 13.91
N VAL A 73 -5.52 -2.18 13.74
CA VAL A 73 -4.19 -2.10 14.37
C VAL A 73 -4.26 -1.02 15.44
N ASP A 74 -3.98 -1.43 16.67
CA ASP A 74 -3.80 -0.52 17.78
C ASP A 74 -2.30 -0.31 18.03
N GLY A 75 -1.90 0.94 18.25
CA GLY A 75 -0.50 1.30 18.49
C GLY A 75 -0.21 2.76 18.22
N GLU A 76 1.00 3.18 18.56
CA GLU A 76 1.55 4.50 18.22
C GLU A 76 2.25 4.41 16.87
N SER A 77 2.02 5.39 15.99
CA SER A 77 2.77 5.45 14.73
C SER A 77 4.23 5.82 15.01
N LEU A 78 5.16 5.32 14.18
CA LEU A 78 6.57 5.72 14.30
C LEU A 78 6.73 7.24 14.16
N LEU A 79 5.89 7.90 13.34
CA LEU A 79 5.92 9.34 13.17
C LEU A 79 5.56 10.06 14.48
N ASP A 80 4.46 9.67 15.13
CA ASP A 80 4.04 10.28 16.39
C ASP A 80 5.10 10.06 17.47
N ARG A 81 5.69 8.85 17.52
CA ARG A 81 6.78 8.54 18.44
C ARG A 81 7.99 9.46 18.21
N VAL A 82 8.44 9.63 16.97
CA VAL A 82 9.57 10.51 16.64
C VAL A 82 9.25 11.96 17.03
N MET A 83 8.06 12.45 16.70
CA MET A 83 7.66 13.83 17.01
C MET A 83 7.58 14.07 18.53
N ARG A 84 7.15 13.07 19.30
CA ARG A 84 7.01 13.16 20.76
C ARG A 84 8.34 13.02 21.50
N THR A 85 9.24 12.15 21.03
CA THR A 85 10.45 11.74 21.78
C THR A 85 11.75 12.26 21.20
N GLY A 86 11.80 12.55 19.90
CA GLY A 86 13.05 12.79 19.17
C GLY A 86 13.90 11.54 18.91
N GLU A 87 13.42 10.33 19.24
CA GLU A 87 14.13 9.06 19.08
C GLU A 87 14.20 8.58 17.61
N VAL A 88 14.84 9.37 16.75
CA VAL A 88 14.96 9.07 15.31
C VAL A 88 15.69 7.75 15.07
N GLN A 89 16.76 7.48 15.82
CA GLN A 89 17.60 6.31 15.62
C GLN A 89 16.84 5.00 15.88
N GLU A 90 16.06 4.92 16.95
CA GLU A 90 15.29 3.71 17.26
C GLU A 90 14.21 3.45 16.21
N CYS A 91 13.50 4.50 15.79
CA CYS A 91 12.47 4.40 14.75
C CYS A 91 13.08 3.99 13.39
N ALA A 92 14.26 4.50 13.05
CA ALA A 92 14.99 4.11 11.86
C ALA A 92 15.42 2.62 11.91
N VAL A 93 15.90 2.15 13.06
CA VAL A 93 16.25 0.73 13.26
C VAL A 93 15.02 -0.17 13.13
N TYR A 94 13.88 0.25 13.69
CA TYR A 94 12.62 -0.50 13.55
C TYR A 94 12.18 -0.60 12.09
N MET A 95 12.18 0.52 11.36
CA MET A 95 11.84 0.57 9.95
C MET A 95 12.78 -0.29 9.10
N ALA A 96 14.09 -0.21 9.35
CA ALA A 96 15.09 -1.00 8.62
C ALA A 96 14.93 -2.51 8.85
N LYS A 97 14.59 -2.95 10.08
CA LYS A 97 14.30 -4.36 10.38
C LYS A 97 13.08 -4.86 9.61
N LEU A 98 12.00 -4.08 9.59
CA LEU A 98 10.79 -4.44 8.84
C LEU A 98 11.05 -4.49 7.33
N HIS A 99 11.74 -3.48 6.77
CA HIS A 99 12.14 -3.48 5.36
C HIS A 99 13.00 -4.70 5.01
N LYS A 100 13.95 -5.08 5.86
CA LYS A 100 14.76 -6.29 5.64
C LYS A 100 13.89 -7.55 5.59
N ALA A 101 12.90 -7.68 6.47
CA ALA A 101 11.96 -8.81 6.46
C ALA A 101 11.13 -8.84 5.17
N ILE A 102 10.62 -7.69 4.71
CA ILE A 102 9.92 -7.56 3.42
C ILE A 102 10.80 -8.07 2.26
N LEU A 103 12.05 -7.59 2.18
CA LEU A 103 13.00 -7.95 1.12
C LEU A 103 13.46 -9.41 1.14
N GLN A 104 13.22 -10.16 2.21
CA GLN A 104 13.50 -11.61 2.26
C GLN A 104 12.42 -12.44 1.56
N ASN A 105 11.28 -11.84 1.21
CA ASN A 105 10.16 -12.53 0.59
C ASN A 105 10.21 -12.39 -0.94
N ARG A 106 9.80 -13.45 -1.63
CA ARG A 106 9.65 -13.48 -3.09
C ARG A 106 8.19 -13.58 -3.48
N THR A 107 7.81 -12.98 -4.60
CA THR A 107 6.45 -12.95 -5.12
C THR A 107 6.42 -12.85 -6.63
N ILE A 108 5.44 -13.54 -7.23
CA ILE A 108 5.09 -13.41 -8.66
C ILE A 108 3.62 -13.01 -8.84
N ASN A 109 2.88 -12.88 -7.74
CA ASN A 109 1.43 -12.69 -7.72
C ASN A 109 1.03 -11.23 -7.44
N VAL A 110 1.98 -10.31 -7.59
CA VAL A 110 1.77 -8.86 -7.45
C VAL A 110 2.31 -8.16 -8.70
N PRO A 111 1.83 -6.94 -9.01
CA PRO A 111 2.33 -6.19 -10.16
C PRO A 111 3.85 -6.04 -10.15
N ASN A 112 4.47 -6.23 -11.31
CA ASN A 112 5.89 -5.99 -11.47
C ASN A 112 6.17 -4.48 -11.35
N TYR A 113 7.12 -4.10 -10.48
CA TYR A 113 7.40 -2.69 -10.23
C TYR A 113 8.05 -1.98 -11.43
N LYS A 114 8.88 -2.68 -12.20
CA LYS A 114 9.49 -2.15 -13.43
C LYS A 114 8.43 -1.87 -14.49
N GLU A 115 7.46 -2.77 -14.67
CA GLU A 115 6.30 -2.53 -15.55
C GLU A 115 5.45 -1.36 -15.06
N PHE A 116 5.17 -1.27 -13.75
CA PHE A 116 4.46 -0.14 -13.16
C PHE A 116 5.16 1.20 -13.43
N LEU A 117 6.49 1.27 -13.23
CA LEU A 117 7.27 2.46 -13.55
C LEU A 117 7.20 2.78 -15.04
N LYS A 118 7.34 1.79 -15.92
CA LYS A 118 7.23 1.95 -17.38
C LYS A 118 5.89 2.58 -17.77
N CYS A 119 4.78 2.06 -17.25
CA CYS A 119 3.45 2.62 -17.49
C CYS A 119 3.34 4.09 -17.05
N ASN A 120 3.85 4.43 -15.86
CA ASN A 120 3.79 5.81 -15.37
C ASN A 120 4.68 6.77 -16.17
N ILE A 121 5.85 6.32 -16.62
CA ILE A 121 6.75 7.11 -17.46
C ILE A 121 6.09 7.39 -18.82
N VAL A 122 5.47 6.38 -19.44
CA VAL A 122 4.79 6.51 -20.74
C VAL A 122 3.58 7.44 -20.66
N ASN A 123 2.80 7.35 -19.59
CA ASN A 123 1.57 8.13 -19.42
C ASN A 123 1.79 9.53 -18.82
N SER A 124 3.04 9.94 -18.59
CA SER A 124 3.35 11.25 -18.00
C SER A 124 3.07 12.39 -19.00
N PRO A 125 2.18 13.35 -18.67
CA PRO A 125 1.82 14.46 -19.57
C PRO A 125 2.97 15.42 -19.90
N ALA A 126 4.02 15.43 -19.08
CA ALA A 126 5.06 16.47 -19.08
C ALA A 126 6.41 15.99 -19.66
N ALA A 127 6.48 14.79 -20.23
CA ALA A 127 7.75 14.24 -20.69
C ALA A 127 8.12 14.73 -22.10
N ASN A 128 9.26 15.43 -22.21
CA ASN A 128 9.98 15.52 -23.48
C ASN A 128 10.28 14.09 -23.96
N SER A 129 9.88 13.75 -25.19
CA SER A 129 10.02 12.40 -25.76
C SER A 129 11.43 11.84 -25.63
N LYS A 130 12.47 12.67 -25.78
CA LYS A 130 13.87 12.27 -25.61
C LYS A 130 14.20 11.86 -24.17
N LYS A 131 13.76 12.65 -23.19
CA LYS A 131 14.00 12.36 -21.77
C LYS A 131 13.21 11.14 -21.31
N GLN A 132 12.02 10.96 -21.86
CA GLN A 132 11.21 9.76 -21.63
C GLN A 132 11.95 8.50 -22.09
N GLU A 133 12.51 8.54 -23.31
CA GLU A 133 13.29 7.44 -23.87
C GLU A 133 14.56 7.15 -23.05
N GLU A 134 15.30 8.18 -22.63
CA GLU A 134 16.47 8.03 -21.76
C GLU A 134 16.12 7.32 -20.44
N ILE A 135 15.03 7.71 -19.79
CA ILE A 135 14.58 7.08 -18.53
C ILE A 135 14.15 5.63 -18.77
N LEU A 136 13.45 5.34 -19.87
CA LEU A 136 13.06 3.97 -20.22
C LEU A 136 14.29 3.08 -20.47
N GLN A 137 15.30 3.59 -21.17
CA GLN A 137 16.56 2.87 -21.37
C GLN A 137 17.32 2.62 -20.06
N MET A 138 17.26 3.56 -19.11
CA MET A 138 17.82 3.35 -17.76
C MET A 138 17.05 2.27 -17.00
N LEU A 139 15.71 2.31 -17.07
CA LEU A 139 14.84 1.33 -16.44
C LEU A 139 15.13 -0.08 -16.97
N ASP A 140 15.25 -0.24 -18.29
CA ASP A 140 15.49 -1.54 -18.93
C ASP A 140 16.82 -2.19 -18.47
N LYS A 141 17.84 -1.38 -18.14
CA LYS A 141 19.13 -1.85 -17.62
C LYS A 141 19.08 -2.34 -16.16
N LEU A 142 18.03 -2.02 -15.40
CA LEU A 142 17.88 -2.53 -14.04
C LEU A 142 17.61 -4.03 -14.08
N MET A 143 18.21 -4.75 -13.13
CA MET A 143 18.00 -6.19 -12.99
C MET A 143 16.54 -6.49 -12.72
N ASP A 144 16.01 -7.50 -13.39
CA ASP A 144 14.72 -8.06 -13.05
C ASP A 144 14.84 -8.88 -11.76
N GLY A 145 13.71 -9.03 -11.06
CA GLY A 145 13.66 -9.77 -9.82
C GLY A 145 12.24 -10.05 -9.40
N ASN A 146 12.10 -10.97 -8.45
CA ASN A 146 10.83 -11.32 -7.84
C ASN A 146 10.82 -11.05 -6.34
N THR A 147 11.76 -10.24 -5.85
CA THR A 147 11.77 -9.78 -4.45
C THR A 147 10.59 -8.84 -4.22
N LEU A 148 9.88 -9.01 -3.11
CA LEU A 148 8.84 -8.07 -2.70
C LEU A 148 9.48 -6.73 -2.30
N CYS A 149 9.03 -5.63 -2.89
CA CYS A 149 9.45 -4.27 -2.57
C CYS A 149 8.26 -3.31 -2.50
#